data_AF-W2D0E7-F1
#
_entry.id   AF-W2D0E7-F1
#
_cell.length_a   1.000
_cell.length_b   1.000
_cell.length_c   1.000
_cell.angle_alpha   90.00
_cell.angle_beta   90.00
_cell.angle_gamma   90.00
#
_symmetry.space_group_name_H-M   'P 1'
#
loop_
_entity.id
_entity.type
_entity.pdbx_description
1 polymer ?
#
loop_
_entity_poly.entity_id
_entity_poly.type
_entity_poly.pdbx_seq_one_letter_code
_entity_poly.pdbx_strand_id
1 'polypeptide(L)'
;VTNRQQEQDEIYRIDPDLVLLCGGTDGGNKEVIVANARRLCAIDRNFSVIVAGNKSASYELEEVFAASNKNYVITDNVMPEFNRLNIAPAKEKIKELFISRIIEAKGLSRVQEMTSHRIIPTPLAVMNGCELFSKGTRKEAGVGDLLAIDIGGATTDVYSMTDGKPTIDGAVTKGLP
;
A
#
# COMPACT_ATOMS: atom_id res chain seq x y z
N VAL A 1 7.45 29.06 1.83
CA VAL A 1 5.98 29.01 1.57
C VAL A 1 5.69 28.56 0.15
N THR A 2 6.44 29.02 -0.86
CA THR A 2 6.27 28.73 -2.30
C THR A 2 6.27 27.24 -2.67
N ASN A 3 7.16 26.44 -2.09
CA ASN A 3 7.29 25.02 -2.46
C ASN A 3 6.06 24.16 -2.08
N ARG A 4 5.38 24.48 -0.97
CA ARG A 4 4.27 23.68 -0.44
C ARG A 4 2.94 23.88 -1.18
N GLN A 5 2.78 25.01 -1.85
CA GLN A 5 1.64 25.23 -2.75
C GLN A 5 1.86 24.49 -4.08
N GLN A 6 3.10 24.51 -4.58
CA GLN A 6 3.47 23.78 -5.78
C GLN A 6 3.21 22.27 -5.62
N GLU A 7 3.57 21.68 -4.48
CA GLU A 7 3.29 20.26 -4.18
C GLU A 7 1.79 19.93 -4.19
N GLN A 8 0.94 20.80 -3.62
CA GLN A 8 -0.52 20.60 -3.64
C GLN A 8 -1.10 20.73 -5.05
N ASP A 9 -0.64 21.72 -5.81
CA ASP A 9 -1.07 21.94 -7.20
C ASP A 9 -0.62 20.77 -8.09
N GLU A 10 0.54 20.19 -7.83
CA GLU A 10 1.04 19.01 -8.50
C GLU A 10 0.15 17.79 -8.21
N ILE A 11 -0.14 17.50 -6.94
CA ILE A 11 -1.05 16.41 -6.56
C ILE A 11 -2.44 16.63 -7.18
N TYR A 12 -2.94 17.87 -7.18
CA TYR A 12 -4.22 18.20 -7.81
C TYR A 12 -4.23 17.88 -9.32
N ARG A 13 -3.13 18.12 -10.02
CA ARG A 13 -2.99 17.87 -11.46
C ARG A 13 -2.78 16.40 -11.80
N ILE A 14 -2.04 15.67 -10.96
CA ILE A 14 -1.83 14.23 -11.12
C ILE A 14 -3.16 13.48 -10.97
N ASP A 15 -4.08 14.00 -10.15
CA ASP A 15 -5.38 13.37 -9.85
C ASP A 15 -5.19 11.90 -9.41
N PRO A 16 -4.38 11.66 -8.37
CA PRO A 16 -3.99 10.31 -8.02
C PRO A 16 -5.18 9.53 -7.50
N ASP A 17 -5.14 8.22 -7.71
CA ASP A 17 -6.08 7.32 -7.07
C ASP A 17 -5.81 7.20 -5.56
N LEU A 18 -4.53 7.13 -5.19
CA LEU A 18 -4.08 6.86 -3.82
C LEU A 18 -2.85 7.69 -3.48
N VAL A 19 -2.79 8.17 -2.23
CA VAL A 19 -1.64 8.85 -1.64
C VAL A 19 -1.18 8.08 -0.39
N LEU A 20 0.11 7.76 -0.29
CA LEU A 20 0.72 7.23 0.92
C LEU A 20 1.37 8.39 1.69
N LEU A 21 0.77 8.77 2.82
CA LEU A 21 1.34 9.74 3.76
C LEU A 21 2.20 9.00 4.79
N CYS A 22 3.51 9.14 4.68
CA CYS A 22 4.47 8.60 5.64
C CYS A 22 5.42 9.70 6.14
N GLY A 23 6.12 9.42 7.23
CA GLY A 23 7.14 10.32 7.77
C GLY A 23 7.11 10.45 9.29
N GLY A 24 8.27 10.82 9.84
CA GLY A 24 8.53 10.83 11.28
C GLY A 24 8.68 9.42 11.85
N THR A 25 9.59 9.27 12.81
CA THR A 25 9.64 8.07 13.66
C THR A 25 8.53 8.14 14.71
N ASP A 26 8.18 7.00 15.31
CA ASP A 26 7.24 6.98 16.43
C ASP A 26 7.84 7.70 17.63
N GLY A 27 7.03 8.54 18.29
CA GLY A 27 7.49 9.43 19.36
C GLY A 27 8.30 10.65 18.86
N GLY A 28 8.51 10.77 17.55
CA GLY A 28 9.23 11.89 16.93
C GLY A 28 8.35 13.13 16.71
N ASN A 29 8.82 14.02 15.84
CA ASN A 29 8.08 15.24 15.48
C ASN A 29 6.73 14.90 14.81
N LYS A 30 5.63 15.41 15.39
CA LYS A 30 4.27 15.23 14.85
C LYS A 30 3.82 16.38 13.94
N GLU A 31 4.39 17.56 14.10
CA GLU A 31 3.90 18.77 13.41
C GLU A 31 3.95 18.65 11.90
N VAL A 32 5.02 18.04 11.35
CA VAL A 32 5.21 17.93 9.91
C VAL A 32 4.15 17.03 9.25
N ILE A 33 3.93 15.83 9.81
CA ILE A 33 2.96 14.89 9.23
C ILE A 33 1.53 15.40 9.35
N VAL A 34 1.17 16.01 10.49
CA VAL A 34 -0.15 16.63 10.69
C VAL A 34 -0.35 17.82 9.75
N ALA A 35 0.67 18.66 9.56
CA ALA A 35 0.59 19.78 8.62
C ALA A 35 0.41 19.31 7.17
N ASN A 36 1.03 18.19 6.78
CA ASN A 36 0.86 17.61 5.45
C ASN A 36 -0.51 16.95 5.30
N ALA A 37 -1.03 16.26 6.32
CA ALA A 37 -2.39 15.73 6.32
C ALA A 37 -3.45 16.82 6.07
N ARG A 38 -3.33 17.98 6.75
CA ARG A 38 -4.22 19.13 6.53
C ARG A 38 -4.17 19.65 5.10
N ARG A 39 -2.97 19.70 4.49
CA ARG A 39 -2.80 20.09 3.08
C ARG A 39 -3.47 19.11 2.14
N LEU A 40 -3.26 17.81 2.33
CA LEU A 40 -3.91 16.77 1.53
C LEU A 40 -5.44 16.87 1.62
N CYS A 41 -5.97 17.13 2.81
CA CYS A 41 -7.42 17.32 3.01
C CYS A 41 -7.98 18.54 2.29
N ALA A 42 -7.16 19.58 2.10
CA ALA A 42 -7.54 20.81 1.41
C ALA A 42 -7.52 20.71 -0.13
N ILE A 43 -6.93 19.66 -0.70
CA ILE A 43 -6.93 19.45 -2.16
C ILE A 43 -8.32 18.99 -2.59
N ASP A 44 -8.95 19.73 -3.50
CA ASP A 44 -10.30 19.41 -4.00
C ASP A 44 -10.27 18.31 -5.09
N ARG A 45 -9.85 17.10 -4.70
CA ARG A 45 -9.84 15.87 -5.52
C ARG A 45 -10.21 14.64 -4.71
N ASN A 46 -10.73 13.61 -5.38
CA ASN A 46 -11.13 12.36 -4.73
C ASN A 46 -10.00 11.34 -4.83
N PHE A 47 -9.24 11.21 -3.75
CA PHE A 47 -8.21 10.18 -3.63
C PHE A 47 -8.25 9.57 -2.23
N SER A 48 -7.80 8.33 -2.14
CA SER A 48 -7.69 7.63 -0.86
C SER A 48 -6.33 7.89 -0.22
N VAL A 49 -6.27 8.07 1.10
CA VAL A 49 -5.02 8.30 1.83
C VAL A 49 -4.71 7.13 2.75
N ILE A 50 -3.54 6.52 2.57
CA ILE A 50 -2.98 5.59 3.56
C ILE A 50 -1.98 6.36 4.41
N VAL A 51 -2.19 6.38 5.72
CA VAL A 51 -1.30 7.06 6.66
C VAL A 51 -0.48 6.02 7.39
N ALA A 52 0.83 6.01 7.16
CA ALA A 52 1.76 5.03 7.69
C ALA A 52 3.01 5.76 8.24
N GLY A 53 2.78 6.73 9.13
CA GLY A 53 3.82 7.56 9.74
C GLY A 53 3.67 7.63 11.25
N ASN A 54 4.33 8.61 11.87
CA ASN A 54 4.45 8.75 13.33
C ASN A 54 3.16 8.43 14.11
N LYS A 55 3.17 7.31 14.84
CA LYS A 55 2.04 6.83 15.66
C LYS A 55 1.60 7.82 16.73
N SER A 56 2.51 8.64 17.25
CA SER A 56 2.17 9.67 18.24
C SER A 56 1.29 10.78 17.66
N ALA A 57 1.21 10.90 16.34
CA ALA A 57 0.31 11.82 15.66
C ALA A 57 -1.06 11.20 15.32
N SER A 58 -1.28 9.89 15.53
CA SER A 58 -2.48 9.19 15.05
C SER A 58 -3.80 9.83 15.49
N TYR A 59 -3.90 10.29 16.74
CA TYR A 59 -5.11 10.95 17.24
C TYR A 59 -5.41 12.25 16.47
N GLU A 60 -4.41 13.13 16.30
CA GLU A 60 -4.58 14.39 15.56
C GLU A 60 -4.82 14.15 14.07
N LEU A 61 -4.20 13.12 13.50
CA LEU A 61 -4.41 12.71 12.12
C LEU A 61 -5.86 12.23 11.92
N GLU A 62 -6.38 11.42 12.84
CA GLU A 62 -7.77 10.97 12.84
C GLU A 62 -8.73 12.18 12.86
N GLU A 63 -8.51 13.15 13.74
CA GLU A 63 -9.33 14.37 13.79
C GLU A 63 -9.29 15.16 12.47
N VAL A 64 -8.10 15.33 11.88
CA VAL A 64 -7.91 16.05 10.62
C VAL A 64 -8.65 15.36 9.47
N PHE A 65 -8.52 14.03 9.34
CA PHE A 65 -9.14 13.30 8.25
C PHE A 65 -10.63 13.10 8.45
N ALA A 66 -11.10 12.84 9.67
CA ALA A 66 -12.53 12.70 9.98
C ALA A 66 -13.31 14.01 9.76
N ALA A 67 -12.65 15.17 9.91
CA ALA A 67 -13.21 16.47 9.56
C ALA A 67 -13.20 16.76 8.05
N SER A 68 -12.65 15.86 7.23
CA SER A 68 -12.52 15.99 5.78
C SER A 68 -13.44 15.02 5.04
N ASN A 69 -13.64 15.23 3.73
CA ASN A 69 -14.34 14.29 2.86
C ASN A 69 -13.40 13.27 2.20
N LYS A 70 -12.17 13.10 2.69
CA LYS A 70 -11.20 12.16 2.12
C LYS A 70 -11.42 10.76 2.69
N ASN A 71 -11.38 9.75 1.83
CA ASN A 71 -11.27 8.37 2.29
C ASN A 71 -9.86 8.14 2.82
N TYR A 72 -9.73 7.57 4.03
CA TYR A 72 -8.41 7.33 4.62
C TYR A 72 -8.37 6.02 5.43
N VAL A 73 -7.14 5.53 5.64
CA VAL A 73 -6.85 4.46 6.60
C VAL A 73 -5.51 4.75 7.27
N ILE A 74 -5.47 4.64 8.59
CA ILE A 74 -4.24 4.72 9.36
C ILE A 74 -3.73 3.29 9.60
N THR A 75 -2.43 3.09 9.43
CA THR A 75 -1.73 1.82 9.67
C THR A 75 -0.41 2.07 10.40
N ASP A 76 0.32 1.00 10.70
CA ASP A 76 1.60 1.11 11.39
C ASP A 76 2.62 1.90 10.55
N ASN A 77 3.51 2.60 11.25
CA ASN A 77 4.54 3.42 10.63
C ASN A 77 5.46 2.57 9.75
N VAL A 78 5.77 3.03 8.52
CA VAL A 78 6.74 2.36 7.64
C VAL A 78 8.18 2.45 8.15
N MET A 79 8.47 3.42 9.02
CA MET A 79 9.77 3.59 9.69
C MET A 79 9.55 4.03 11.15
N PRO A 80 9.12 3.10 12.04
CA PRO A 80 8.82 3.43 13.44
C PRO A 80 10.05 3.93 14.19
N GLU A 81 11.24 3.44 13.83
CA GLU A 81 12.53 3.86 14.38
C GLU A 81 13.47 4.22 13.23
N PHE A 82 14.44 5.11 13.47
CA PHE A 82 15.40 5.51 12.46
C PHE A 82 16.17 4.29 11.93
N ASN A 83 16.25 4.13 10.61
CA ASN A 83 16.84 2.96 9.94
C ASN A 83 16.18 1.60 10.27
N ARG A 84 14.92 1.58 10.70
CA ARG A 84 14.15 0.34 10.87
C ARG A 84 12.87 0.41 10.06
N LEU A 85 12.75 -0.41 9.01
CA LEU A 85 11.55 -0.47 8.18
C LEU A 85 10.51 -1.45 8.72
N ASN A 86 9.23 -1.06 8.60
CA ASN A 86 8.06 -1.90 8.85
C ASN A 86 7.03 -1.69 7.72
N ILE A 87 7.36 -2.17 6.52
CA ILE A 87 6.58 -1.89 5.30
C ILE A 87 5.35 -2.79 5.11
N ALA A 88 5.28 -3.92 5.81
CA ALA A 88 4.23 -4.93 5.59
C ALA A 88 2.81 -4.38 5.80
N PRO A 89 2.52 -3.62 6.89
CA PRO A 89 1.17 -3.09 7.13
C PRO A 89 0.72 -2.11 6.04
N ALA A 90 1.59 -1.18 5.64
CA ALA A 90 1.30 -0.24 4.55
C ALA A 90 1.08 -0.96 3.20
N LYS A 91 1.94 -1.93 2.88
CA LYS A 91 1.81 -2.75 1.66
C LYS A 91 0.49 -3.52 1.63
N GLU A 92 0.06 -4.05 2.77
CA GLU A 92 -1.22 -4.75 2.89
C GLU A 92 -2.42 -3.82 2.66
N LYS A 93 -2.40 -2.61 3.22
CA LYS A 93 -3.45 -1.60 2.97
C LYS A 93 -3.49 -1.11 1.53
N ILE A 94 -2.34 -0.89 0.90
CA ILE A 94 -2.27 -0.55 -0.53
C ILE A 94 -2.91 -1.68 -1.36
N LYS A 95 -2.56 -2.93 -1.06
CA LYS A 95 -3.08 -4.12 -1.74
C LYS A 95 -4.59 -4.25 -1.56
N GLU A 96 -5.10 -4.14 -0.35
CA GLU A 96 -6.54 -4.18 -0.05
C GLU A 96 -7.31 -3.15 -0.87
N LEU A 97 -6.82 -1.90 -0.90
CA LEU A 97 -7.46 -0.80 -1.60
C LEU A 97 -7.41 -0.95 -3.12
N PHE A 98 -6.30 -1.45 -3.66
CA PHE A 98 -6.18 -1.77 -5.07
C PHE A 98 -7.19 -2.86 -5.49
N ILE A 99 -7.33 -3.92 -4.70
CA ILE A 99 -8.28 -5.00 -4.97
C ILE A 99 -9.72 -4.53 -4.87
N SER A 100 -10.08 -3.73 -3.86
CA SER A 100 -11.45 -3.23 -3.71
C SER A 100 -11.86 -2.38 -4.92
N ARG A 101 -10.96 -1.53 -5.41
CA ARG A 101 -11.20 -0.73 -6.63
C ARG A 101 -11.39 -1.57 -7.88
N ILE A 102 -10.63 -2.67 -8.05
CA ILE A 102 -10.85 -3.57 -9.18
C ILE A 102 -12.26 -4.18 -9.12
N ILE A 103 -12.72 -4.56 -7.92
CA ILE A 103 -14.04 -5.16 -7.71
C ILE A 103 -15.15 -4.15 -8.07
N GLU A 104 -15.01 -2.90 -7.61
CA GLU A 104 -15.96 -1.81 -7.91
C GLU A 104 -15.96 -1.42 -9.39
N ALA A 105 -14.78 -1.14 -9.97
CA ALA A 105 -14.66 -0.57 -11.31
C ALA A 105 -15.08 -1.52 -12.43
N LYS A 106 -14.88 -2.84 -12.27
CA LYS A 106 -15.23 -3.82 -13.31
C LYS A 106 -16.66 -4.35 -13.19
N GLY A 107 -17.47 -3.80 -12.29
CA GLY A 107 -18.82 -4.29 -12.02
C GLY A 107 -18.85 -5.71 -11.45
N LEU A 108 -17.73 -6.17 -10.87
CA LEU A 108 -17.62 -7.51 -10.30
C LEU A 108 -18.57 -7.70 -9.12
N SER A 109 -18.92 -6.61 -8.41
CA SER A 109 -19.94 -6.63 -7.37
C SER A 109 -21.29 -7.17 -7.87
N ARG A 110 -21.73 -6.76 -9.07
CA ARG A 110 -22.97 -7.25 -9.66
C ARG A 110 -22.89 -8.73 -10.04
N VAL A 111 -21.73 -9.17 -10.54
CA VAL A 111 -21.52 -10.59 -10.85
C VAL A 111 -21.48 -11.42 -9.56
N GLN A 112 -20.93 -10.88 -8.47
CA GLN A 112 -20.87 -11.53 -7.16
C GLN A 112 -22.27 -11.77 -6.58
N GLU A 113 -23.22 -10.87 -6.81
CA GLU A 113 -24.63 -11.06 -6.41
C GLU A 113 -25.33 -12.20 -7.18
N MET A 114 -24.83 -12.56 -8.36
CA MET A 114 -25.43 -13.59 -9.22
C MET A 114 -24.92 -15.01 -8.92
N THR A 115 -23.97 -15.17 -7.99
CA THR A 115 -23.39 -16.48 -7.66
C THR A 115 -23.12 -16.60 -6.16
N SER A 116 -23.30 -17.81 -5.62
CA SER A 116 -22.91 -18.15 -4.25
C SER A 116 -21.38 -18.30 -4.09
N HIS A 117 -20.62 -18.31 -5.18
CA HIS A 117 -19.18 -18.47 -5.15
C HIS A 117 -18.48 -17.13 -5.04
N ARG A 118 -17.39 -17.09 -4.27
CA ARG A 118 -16.56 -15.88 -4.16
C ARG A 118 -15.86 -15.61 -5.49
N ILE A 119 -16.05 -14.40 -6.01
CA ILE A 119 -15.31 -13.86 -7.14
C ILE A 119 -14.00 -13.27 -6.64
N ILE A 120 -12.91 -13.69 -7.26
CA ILE A 120 -11.57 -13.22 -6.94
C ILE A 120 -11.02 -12.57 -8.22
N PRO A 121 -10.61 -11.29 -8.18
CA PRO A 121 -9.97 -10.65 -9.33
C PRO A 121 -8.71 -11.42 -9.77
N THR A 122 -8.46 -11.51 -11.08
CA THR A 122 -7.33 -12.25 -11.64
C THR A 122 -6.00 -11.93 -10.95
N PRO A 123 -5.62 -10.66 -10.70
CA PRO A 123 -4.34 -10.38 -10.05
C PRO A 123 -4.22 -10.96 -8.63
N LEU A 124 -5.33 -11.02 -7.89
CA LEU A 124 -5.38 -11.63 -6.55
C LEU A 124 -5.35 -13.16 -6.65
N ALA A 125 -6.04 -13.75 -7.62
CA ALA A 125 -6.03 -15.20 -7.83
C ALA A 125 -4.62 -15.70 -8.19
N VAL A 126 -3.92 -15.03 -9.10
CA VAL A 126 -2.55 -15.35 -9.50
C VAL A 126 -1.58 -15.16 -8.32
N MET A 127 -1.69 -14.05 -7.57
CA MET A 127 -0.88 -13.84 -6.37
C MET A 127 -1.06 -14.96 -5.34
N ASN A 128 -2.30 -15.34 -5.04
CA ASN A 128 -2.61 -16.42 -4.10
C ASN A 128 -2.07 -17.77 -4.58
N GLY A 129 -2.17 -18.04 -5.88
CA GLY A 129 -1.61 -19.25 -6.50
C GLY A 129 -0.08 -19.30 -6.40
N CYS A 130 0.59 -18.18 -6.69
CA CYS A 130 2.03 -18.05 -6.55
C CYS A 130 2.48 -18.24 -5.08
N GLU A 131 1.74 -17.67 -4.12
CA GLU A 131 2.05 -17.82 -2.69
C GLU A 131 1.90 -19.28 -2.24
N LEU A 132 0.81 -19.93 -2.65
CA LEU A 132 0.57 -21.35 -2.38
C LEU A 132 1.66 -22.23 -3.00
N PHE A 133 2.07 -21.95 -4.24
CA PHE A 133 3.10 -22.71 -4.93
C PHE A 133 4.48 -22.52 -4.30
N SER A 134 4.80 -21.30 -3.88
CA SER A 134 6.05 -20.97 -3.18
C SER A 134 6.13 -21.62 -1.79
N LYS A 135 5.07 -21.50 -0.98
CA LYS A 135 5.06 -21.98 0.41
C LYS A 135 4.71 -23.46 0.55
N GLY A 136 3.98 -24.01 -0.41
CA GLY A 136 3.45 -25.37 -0.36
C GLY A 136 2.26 -25.52 0.59
N THR A 137 1.97 -26.77 0.95
CA THR A 137 0.89 -27.15 1.86
C THR A 137 1.44 -27.87 3.08
N ARG A 138 0.56 -28.28 4.00
CA ARG A 138 0.95 -29.14 5.13
C ARG A 138 1.46 -30.53 4.68
N LYS A 139 1.16 -30.96 3.45
CA LYS A 139 1.47 -32.30 2.94
C LYS A 139 2.63 -32.29 1.93
N GLU A 140 2.93 -31.15 1.34
CA GLU A 140 3.85 -31.02 0.22
C GLU A 140 4.62 -29.71 0.36
N ALA A 141 5.95 -29.79 0.29
CA ALA A 141 6.81 -28.62 0.34
C ALA A 141 6.58 -27.75 -0.91
N GLY A 142 6.63 -26.43 -0.73
CA GLY A 142 6.59 -25.50 -1.85
C GLY A 142 7.92 -25.44 -2.60
N VAL A 143 7.91 -24.78 -3.76
CA VAL A 143 9.12 -24.63 -4.57
C VAL A 143 10.14 -23.64 -4.00
N GLY A 144 9.76 -22.90 -2.95
CA GLY A 144 10.58 -21.85 -2.36
C GLY A 144 10.49 -20.55 -3.16
N ASP A 145 11.63 -19.89 -3.33
CA ASP A 145 11.72 -18.59 -3.99
C ASP A 145 11.30 -18.66 -5.45
N LEU A 146 10.39 -17.77 -5.87
CA LEU A 146 9.95 -17.71 -7.26
C LEU A 146 9.65 -16.28 -7.74
N LEU A 147 9.83 -16.09 -9.05
CA LEU A 147 9.36 -14.94 -9.81
C LEU A 147 8.38 -15.45 -10.87
N ALA A 148 7.18 -14.89 -10.90
CA ALA A 148 6.18 -15.17 -11.92
C ALA A 148 5.87 -13.89 -12.73
N ILE A 149 5.74 -14.06 -14.05
CA ILE A 149 5.41 -13.00 -14.98
C ILE A 149 4.10 -13.41 -15.68
N ASP A 150 3.01 -12.71 -15.38
CA ASP A 150 1.70 -12.93 -15.98
C ASP A 150 1.49 -11.93 -17.12
N ILE A 151 1.60 -12.42 -18.35
CA ILE A 151 1.51 -11.60 -19.57
C ILE A 151 0.07 -11.66 -20.09
N GLY A 152 -0.68 -10.59 -19.87
CA GLY A 152 -2.02 -10.40 -20.40
C GLY A 152 -2.07 -9.47 -21.62
N GLY A 153 -3.25 -9.37 -22.24
CA GLY A 153 -3.47 -8.46 -23.38
C GLY A 153 -3.51 -6.96 -23.01
N ALA A 154 -3.69 -6.64 -21.73
CA ALA A 154 -3.78 -5.26 -21.23
C ALA A 154 -2.74 -4.94 -20.15
N THR A 155 -2.42 -5.90 -19.29
CA THR A 155 -1.44 -5.75 -18.21
C THR A 155 -0.38 -6.82 -18.30
N THR A 156 0.81 -6.50 -17.81
CA THR A 156 1.83 -7.48 -17.48
C THR A 156 2.12 -7.32 -16.01
N ASP A 157 1.80 -8.36 -15.24
CA ASP A 157 1.91 -8.36 -13.79
C ASP A 157 3.13 -9.20 -13.37
N VAL A 158 3.92 -8.68 -12.42
CA VAL A 158 5.13 -9.34 -11.91
C VAL A 158 4.92 -9.67 -10.44
N TYR A 159 5.06 -10.95 -10.10
CA TYR A 159 4.91 -11.47 -8.74
C TYR A 159 6.23 -12.05 -8.27
N SER A 160 6.63 -11.72 -7.04
CA SER A 160 7.86 -12.19 -6.41
C SER A 160 7.53 -12.77 -5.05
N MET A 161 7.86 -14.04 -4.85
CA MET A 161 7.78 -14.72 -3.54
C MET A 161 9.19 -15.06 -3.11
N THR A 162 9.78 -14.22 -2.27
CA THR A 162 11.12 -14.41 -1.72
C THR A 162 11.28 -13.50 -0.50
N ASP A 163 12.18 -13.88 0.41
CA ASP A 163 12.64 -13.05 1.53
C ASP A 163 13.50 -11.86 1.07
N GLY A 164 13.95 -11.85 -0.20
CA GLY A 164 14.81 -10.78 -0.75
C GLY A 164 16.23 -10.75 -0.16
N LYS A 165 16.64 -11.83 0.53
CA LYS A 165 17.98 -11.94 1.12
C LYS A 165 19.01 -12.33 0.07
N PRO A 166 20.26 -11.84 0.16
CA PRO A 166 21.34 -12.34 -0.68
C PRO A 166 21.52 -13.84 -0.48
N THR A 167 21.70 -14.56 -1.58
CA THR A 167 22.01 -16.00 -1.58
C THR A 167 23.50 -16.28 -1.75
N ILE A 168 24.32 -15.23 -1.93
CA ILE A 168 25.77 -15.30 -2.12
C ILE A 168 26.47 -15.06 -0.78
N ASP A 169 27.34 -15.98 -0.39
CA ASP A 169 28.16 -15.83 0.82
C ASP A 169 29.09 -14.62 0.70
N GLY A 170 29.18 -13.84 1.79
CA GLY A 170 29.99 -12.62 1.83
C GLY A 170 29.37 -11.41 1.12
N ALA A 171 28.13 -11.52 0.62
CA ALA A 171 27.42 -10.37 0.08
C ALA A 171 27.17 -9.30 1.16
N VAL A 172 27.60 -8.07 0.88
CA VAL A 172 27.30 -6.90 1.71
C VAL A 172 26.17 -6.14 1.05
N THR A 173 25.02 -6.06 1.72
CA THR A 173 23.90 -5.23 1.27
C THR A 173 24.22 -3.76 1.52
N LYS A 174 24.01 -2.91 0.50
CA LYS A 174 24.20 -1.47 0.57
C LYS A 174 22.94 -0.77 0.08
N GLY A 175 22.30 0.03 0.92
CA GLY A 175 21.03 0.69 0.60
C GLY A 175 20.20 0.95 1.85
N LEU A 176 18.91 1.23 1.65
CA LEU A 176 17.95 1.26 2.75
C LEU A 176 17.85 -0.14 3.40
N PRO A 177 17.77 -0.23 4.74
CA PRO A 177 17.66 -1.49 5.48
C PRO A 177 16.37 -2.24 5.20
#